data_AF-A0A3D2WME3-F1
#
_entry.id   AF-A0A3D2WME3-F1
#
_cell.length_a   1.000
_cell.length_b   1.000
_cell.length_c   1.000
_cell.angle_alpha   90.00
_cell.angle_beta   90.00
_cell.angle_gamma   90.00
#
_symmetry.space_group_name_H-M   'P 1'
#
loop_
_entity.id
_entity.type
_entity.pdbx_description
1 polymer ?
#
loop_
_entity_poly.entity_id
_entity_poly.type
_entity_poly.pdbx_seq_one_letter_code
_entity_poly.pdbx_strand_id
1 'polypeptide(L)'
;MTIDGESARDFDDAVFACRKPRGGWRLWVAIADVSHYVPKDSPLDLEARDRGTSVYFPHKVIPMLPEALSNDLCSLKPHVDRLALICEMAVSASGKVTKYVFYEGIIRSHARLTYNQVGAFLSGTEYENRDQKTIGEEYPNLCEPLLDLYEVYQKLFEARRERGALEFSTTETEFKFDFDGHIEDVVPVYRNDAHKLVEEIMLAANVCAAKVIEKHEIPSFYRNHEPPVADRLESLVSSLQAFGVKPSFSNAPEPKDFMHFLEQVEARPDGHILQTLMLRSLSQAKYETECKGHFGLAYQTYTHFTSPIRRYPDLVVHRTIRYLIRNQKGNHLHRVKGAKKLRKPEWIFEKQNVLEDVAKHSSECERRADDATRDVVAWLKCAYMKQHLGSMHDGQISGVTHFGLFVTINELMIDGLIHISNLDHDYYTYDESTARLVGERSGFVYKIGDPIRIKVAQVSLEDRKIDFLPAKTQQSSSSRKKSKKRKK
;
A
#
# COMPACT_ATOMS: atom_id res chain seq x y z
N MET A 1 16.81 4.55 -13.98
CA MET A 1 15.61 4.17 -14.78
C MET A 1 14.38 4.46 -13.94
N THR A 2 13.20 4.58 -14.54
CA THR A 2 11.92 4.61 -13.82
C THR A 2 11.21 3.27 -13.99
N ILE A 3 10.43 2.84 -13.00
CA ILE A 3 9.70 1.56 -13.01
C ILE A 3 8.30 1.84 -12.44
N ASP A 4 7.28 1.81 -13.30
CA ASP A 4 5.94 2.29 -12.96
C ASP A 4 4.85 1.39 -13.55
N GLY A 5 3.58 1.65 -13.24
CA GLY A 5 2.46 0.97 -13.92
C GLY A 5 2.35 1.39 -15.39
N GLU A 6 1.78 0.53 -16.24
CA GLU A 6 1.62 0.73 -17.68
C GLU A 6 0.94 2.05 -18.03
N SER A 7 -0.07 2.45 -17.25
CA SER A 7 -0.87 3.66 -17.43
C SER A 7 -0.27 4.93 -16.81
N ALA A 8 0.79 4.81 -16.01
CA ALA A 8 1.41 5.93 -15.31
C ALA A 8 2.08 6.92 -16.28
N ARG A 9 1.97 8.23 -15.99
CA ARG A 9 2.57 9.32 -16.78
C ARG A 9 3.43 10.29 -15.94
N ASP A 10 3.23 10.25 -14.64
CA ASP A 10 3.84 11.06 -13.59
C ASP A 10 4.92 10.26 -12.85
N PHE A 11 6.12 10.18 -13.43
CA PHE A 11 7.24 9.41 -12.86
C PHE A 11 7.95 10.25 -11.80
N ASP A 12 7.61 10.02 -10.52
CA ASP A 12 8.19 10.71 -9.37
C ASP A 12 9.63 10.27 -9.09
N ASP A 13 9.95 8.99 -9.27
CA ASP A 13 11.19 8.39 -8.83
C ASP A 13 11.96 7.67 -9.94
N ALA A 14 13.28 7.74 -9.84
CA ALA A 14 14.20 6.98 -10.66
C ALA A 14 15.25 6.29 -9.78
N VAL A 15 15.53 5.04 -10.11
CA VAL A 15 16.44 4.18 -9.34
C VAL A 15 17.64 3.72 -10.16
N PHE A 16 18.77 3.53 -9.48
CA PHE A 16 19.99 2.94 -10.01
C PHE A 16 20.80 2.34 -8.87
N ALA A 17 21.41 1.17 -9.07
CA ALA A 17 22.32 0.58 -8.12
C ALA A 17 23.57 0.03 -8.82
N CYS A 18 24.69 0.01 -8.10
CA CYS A 18 25.89 -0.71 -8.50
C CYS A 18 26.65 -1.28 -7.30
N ARG A 19 27.39 -2.37 -7.51
CA ARG A 19 28.24 -2.96 -6.46
C ARG A 19 29.37 -2.04 -6.03
N LYS A 20 29.75 -2.12 -4.75
CA LYS A 20 30.95 -1.46 -4.22
C LYS A 20 32.15 -2.43 -4.22
N PRO A 21 33.39 -1.94 -4.41
CA PRO A 21 34.59 -2.79 -4.41
C PRO A 21 34.82 -3.63 -3.15
N ARG A 22 34.29 -3.19 -1.99
CA ARG A 22 34.44 -3.88 -0.69
C ARG A 22 33.16 -4.60 -0.24
N GLY A 23 32.26 -4.89 -1.17
CA GLY A 23 30.97 -5.53 -0.90
C GLY A 23 29.84 -4.55 -0.58
N GLY A 24 28.60 -5.06 -0.73
CA GLY A 24 27.38 -4.27 -0.70
C GLY A 24 27.23 -3.37 -1.94
N TRP A 25 26.32 -2.41 -1.86
CA TRP A 25 25.91 -1.60 -3.01
C TRP A 25 25.98 -0.10 -2.72
N ARG A 26 26.05 0.68 -3.79
CA ARG A 26 25.66 2.07 -3.82
C ARG A 26 24.33 2.16 -4.57
N LEU A 27 23.37 2.85 -3.97
CA LEU A 27 22.00 2.97 -4.44
C LEU A 27 21.68 4.46 -4.59
N TRP A 28 21.11 4.84 -5.72
CA TRP A 28 20.61 6.18 -5.97
C TRP A 28 19.10 6.12 -6.14
N VAL A 29 18.43 7.01 -5.39
CA VAL A 29 17.01 7.31 -5.53
C VAL A 29 16.92 8.78 -5.89
N ALA A 30 16.58 9.05 -7.15
CA ALA A 30 16.42 10.41 -7.66
C ALA A 30 14.92 10.71 -7.72
N ILE A 31 14.48 11.75 -7.01
CA ILE A 31 13.07 12.14 -6.96
C ILE A 31 12.87 13.45 -7.73
N ALA A 32 11.79 13.54 -8.48
CA ALA A 32 11.38 14.73 -9.22
C ALA A 32 11.46 15.98 -8.34
N ASP A 33 12.15 17.01 -8.82
CA ASP A 33 12.42 18.21 -8.03
C ASP A 33 11.26 19.23 -8.05
N VAL A 34 10.09 18.80 -7.59
CA VAL A 34 8.85 19.58 -7.64
C VAL A 34 8.96 20.90 -6.88
N SER A 35 9.72 20.92 -5.78
CA SER A 35 9.95 22.13 -4.98
C SER A 35 10.67 23.25 -5.74
N HIS A 36 11.33 22.94 -6.86
CA HIS A 36 11.87 23.93 -7.79
C HIS A 36 10.78 24.66 -8.57
N TYR A 37 9.79 23.90 -9.07
CA TYR A 37 8.73 24.41 -9.94
C TYR A 37 7.52 24.97 -9.20
N VAL A 38 7.35 24.59 -7.92
CA VAL A 38 6.24 25.00 -7.07
C VAL A 38 6.76 25.82 -5.87
N PRO A 39 7.08 27.12 -6.05
CA PRO A 39 7.49 27.98 -4.96
C PRO A 39 6.40 28.12 -3.90
N LYS A 40 6.79 28.22 -2.63
CA LYS A 40 5.86 28.48 -1.52
C LYS A 40 5.05 29.76 -1.78
N ASP A 41 3.77 29.73 -1.42
CA ASP A 41 2.79 30.83 -1.56
C ASP A 41 2.48 31.23 -3.01
N SER A 42 3.02 30.52 -4.01
CA SER A 42 2.58 30.66 -5.39
C SER A 42 1.16 30.09 -5.59
N PRO A 43 0.43 30.49 -6.64
CA PRO A 43 -0.87 29.89 -6.96
C PRO A 43 -0.82 28.36 -7.06
N LEU A 44 0.28 27.80 -7.59
CA LEU A 44 0.50 26.36 -7.67
C LEU A 44 0.62 25.72 -6.28
N ASP A 45 1.30 26.37 -5.34
CA ASP A 45 1.43 25.88 -3.97
C ASP A 45 0.11 25.92 -3.20
N LEU A 46 -0.66 27.00 -3.37
CA LEU A 46 -1.95 27.14 -2.72
C LEU A 46 -2.93 26.06 -3.20
N GLU A 47 -3.00 25.81 -4.51
CA GLU A 47 -3.84 24.75 -5.08
C GLU A 47 -3.34 23.34 -4.69
N ALA A 48 -2.03 23.11 -4.72
CA ALA A 48 -1.46 21.82 -4.31
C ALA A 48 -1.75 21.53 -2.83
N ARG A 49 -1.68 22.56 -1.98
CA ARG A 49 -2.05 22.46 -0.56
C ARG A 49 -3.53 22.16 -0.39
N ASP A 50 -4.40 22.84 -1.13
CA ASP A 50 -5.85 22.66 -1.04
C ASP A 50 -6.27 21.23 -1.41
N ARG A 51 -5.72 20.70 -2.52
CA ARG A 51 -5.92 19.31 -2.94
C ARG A 51 -5.31 18.30 -1.98
N GLY A 52 -4.10 18.59 -1.48
CA GLY A 52 -3.33 17.76 -0.54
C GLY A 52 -2.70 16.51 -1.15
N THR A 53 -3.42 15.81 -2.04
CA THR A 53 -2.98 14.60 -2.74
C THR A 53 -3.64 14.48 -4.12
N SER A 54 -3.01 13.78 -5.06
CA SER A 54 -3.69 13.32 -6.28
C SER A 54 -4.71 12.24 -5.94
N VAL A 55 -5.82 12.20 -6.66
CA VAL A 55 -6.89 11.19 -6.50
C VAL A 55 -6.95 10.32 -7.76
N TYR A 56 -6.76 9.01 -7.59
CA TYR A 56 -6.70 8.04 -8.69
C TYR A 56 -8.02 7.25 -8.76
N PHE A 57 -8.95 7.72 -9.58
CA PHE A 57 -10.14 6.94 -9.93
C PHE A 57 -9.80 5.94 -11.05
N PRO A 58 -10.56 4.84 -11.18
CA PRO A 58 -10.49 4.01 -12.37
C PRO A 58 -10.68 4.88 -13.63
N HIS A 59 -9.73 4.80 -14.57
CA HIS A 59 -9.67 5.58 -15.82
C HIS A 59 -9.50 7.10 -15.70
N LYS A 60 -9.41 7.68 -14.50
CA LYS A 60 -9.26 9.15 -14.36
C LYS A 60 -8.45 9.54 -13.13
N VAL A 61 -7.43 10.36 -13.35
CA VAL A 61 -6.66 10.97 -12.26
C VAL A 61 -7.10 12.43 -12.09
N ILE A 62 -7.34 12.83 -10.84
CA ILE A 62 -7.43 14.24 -10.46
C ILE A 62 -6.09 14.62 -9.84
N PRO A 63 -5.17 15.22 -10.60
CA PRO A 63 -3.80 15.39 -10.13
C PRO A 63 -3.71 16.55 -9.11
N MET A 64 -2.81 16.43 -8.15
CA MET A 64 -2.49 17.51 -7.20
C MET A 64 -1.91 18.74 -7.93
N LEU A 65 -1.11 18.50 -8.96
CA LEU A 65 -0.48 19.52 -9.78
C LEU A 65 -1.03 19.49 -11.21
N PRO A 66 -1.00 20.61 -11.96
CA PRO A 66 -1.39 20.61 -13.37
C PRO A 66 -0.58 19.60 -14.19
N GLU A 67 -1.22 18.97 -15.17
CA GLU A 67 -0.60 17.92 -16.00
C GLU A 67 0.67 18.38 -16.73
N ALA A 68 0.73 19.67 -17.13
CA ALA A 68 1.93 20.26 -17.73
C ALA A 68 3.15 20.21 -16.81
N LEU A 69 2.94 20.20 -15.48
CA LEU A 69 4.00 19.98 -14.50
C LEU A 69 4.15 18.50 -14.18
N SER A 70 3.07 17.83 -13.77
CA SER A 70 3.13 16.46 -13.26
C SER A 70 3.59 15.46 -14.32
N ASN A 71 3.06 15.56 -15.55
CA ASN A 71 3.27 14.56 -16.60
C ASN A 71 4.43 14.92 -17.54
N ASP A 72 4.99 16.13 -17.44
CA ASP A 72 6.05 16.59 -18.33
C ASP A 72 7.28 17.15 -17.63
N LEU A 73 7.20 18.35 -17.03
CA LEU A 73 8.38 19.03 -16.48
C LEU A 73 8.97 18.36 -15.23
N CYS A 74 8.12 17.87 -14.33
CA CYS A 74 8.54 17.16 -13.12
C CYS A 74 8.77 15.67 -13.40
N SER A 75 7.96 15.04 -14.26
CA SER A 75 8.05 13.62 -14.60
C SER A 75 9.45 13.27 -15.13
N LEU A 76 10.08 12.25 -14.54
CA LEU A 76 11.43 11.77 -14.84
C LEU A 76 11.50 10.97 -16.16
N LYS A 77 10.98 11.57 -17.25
CA LYS A 77 10.84 10.96 -18.58
C LYS A 77 12.16 10.42 -19.14
N PRO A 78 12.10 9.33 -19.94
CA PRO A 78 13.29 8.73 -20.50
C PRO A 78 13.95 9.67 -21.51
N HIS A 79 15.28 9.62 -21.55
CA HIS A 79 16.16 10.30 -22.50
C HIS A 79 16.08 11.83 -22.51
N VAL A 80 15.52 12.46 -21.49
CA VAL A 80 15.53 13.93 -21.32
C VAL A 80 16.09 14.31 -19.96
N ASP A 81 16.81 15.42 -19.90
CA ASP A 81 17.36 15.96 -18.67
C ASP A 81 16.23 16.46 -17.75
N ARG A 82 16.32 16.10 -16.47
CA ARG A 82 15.35 16.44 -15.42
C ARG A 82 16.05 16.82 -14.13
N LEU A 83 15.53 17.85 -13.47
CA LEU A 83 15.95 18.23 -12.12
C LEU A 83 15.45 17.19 -11.12
N ALA A 84 16.35 16.75 -10.25
CA ALA A 84 16.03 15.79 -9.20
C ALA A 84 16.66 16.17 -7.86
N LEU A 85 15.94 15.84 -6.80
CA LEU A 85 16.48 15.79 -5.44
C LEU A 85 16.89 14.34 -5.17
N ILE A 86 18.19 14.11 -4.98
CA ILE A 86 18.78 12.78 -5.00
C ILE A 86 19.14 12.35 -3.58
N CYS A 87 18.73 11.13 -3.22
CA CYS A 87 19.22 10.39 -2.07
C CYS A 87 20.20 9.32 -2.56
N GLU A 88 21.48 9.48 -2.28
CA GLU A 88 22.49 8.45 -2.52
C GLU A 88 22.77 7.69 -1.23
N MET A 89 22.71 6.37 -1.27
CA MET A 89 22.84 5.47 -0.13
C MET A 89 23.94 4.42 -0.34
N ALA A 90 24.64 4.07 0.74
CA ALA A 90 25.56 2.95 0.79
C ALA A 90 24.93 1.80 1.59
N VAL A 91 24.48 0.76 0.89
CA VAL A 91 23.83 -0.42 1.48
C VAL A 91 24.90 -1.50 1.77
N SER A 92 24.92 -2.07 2.97
CA SER A 92 25.81 -3.20 3.32
C SER A 92 25.34 -4.50 2.66
N ALA A 93 26.18 -5.53 2.69
CA ALA A 93 25.79 -6.89 2.27
C ALA A 93 24.64 -7.49 3.11
N SER A 94 24.38 -6.92 4.29
CA SER A 94 23.28 -7.29 5.20
C SER A 94 22.05 -6.37 5.07
N GLY A 95 21.96 -5.56 4.01
CA GLY A 95 20.78 -4.71 3.77
C GLY A 95 20.69 -3.47 4.69
N LYS A 96 21.73 -3.14 5.45
CA LYS A 96 21.74 -1.94 6.30
C LYS A 96 22.24 -0.74 5.50
N VAL A 97 21.50 0.37 5.53
CA VAL A 97 21.98 1.66 5.02
C VAL A 97 23.03 2.21 6.00
N THR A 98 24.29 2.21 5.56
CA THR A 98 25.46 2.59 6.39
C THR A 98 25.83 4.06 6.27
N LYS A 99 25.57 4.66 5.11
CA LYS A 99 25.77 6.08 4.81
C LYS A 99 24.71 6.52 3.81
N TYR A 100 24.34 7.79 3.88
CA TYR A 100 23.51 8.42 2.87
C TYR A 100 23.93 9.88 2.69
N VAL A 101 23.64 10.47 1.53
CA VAL A 101 23.85 11.89 1.24
C VAL A 101 22.73 12.40 0.35
N PHE A 102 22.23 13.60 0.67
CA PHE A 102 21.25 14.30 -0.15
C PHE A 102 21.88 15.45 -0.92
N TYR A 103 21.50 15.60 -2.19
CA TYR A 103 21.94 16.69 -3.05
C TYR A 103 20.96 16.95 -4.19
N GLU A 104 21.01 18.16 -4.74
CA GLU A 104 20.30 18.54 -5.96
C GLU A 104 21.13 18.11 -7.18
N GLY A 105 20.48 17.62 -8.24
CA GLY A 105 21.17 17.18 -9.44
C GLY A 105 20.30 17.21 -10.69
N ILE A 106 20.93 16.90 -11.82
CA ILE A 106 20.25 16.65 -13.10
C ILE A 106 20.46 15.18 -13.42
N ILE A 107 19.37 14.49 -13.76
CA ILE A 107 19.40 13.12 -14.24
C ILE A 107 18.87 13.03 -15.66
N ARG A 108 19.23 11.95 -16.35
CA ARG A 108 18.64 11.56 -17.63
C ARG A 108 18.24 10.09 -17.52
N SER A 109 16.95 9.81 -17.34
CA SER A 109 16.48 8.43 -17.21
C SER A 109 16.81 7.66 -18.49
N HIS A 110 17.38 6.47 -18.36
CA HIS A 110 17.82 5.67 -19.52
C HIS A 110 16.70 4.80 -20.11
N ALA A 111 15.62 4.59 -19.35
CA ALA A 111 14.45 3.85 -19.78
C ALA A 111 13.27 4.16 -18.85
N ARG A 112 12.06 4.08 -19.41
CA ARG A 112 10.81 3.94 -18.66
C ARG A 112 10.42 2.47 -18.75
N LEU A 113 10.49 1.75 -17.63
CA LEU A 113 10.13 0.34 -17.55
C LEU A 113 8.79 0.20 -16.82
N THR A 114 8.12 -0.93 -17.04
CA THR A 114 6.91 -1.30 -16.29
C THR A 114 7.20 -2.34 -15.23
N TYR A 115 6.36 -2.41 -14.19
CA TYR A 115 6.45 -3.48 -13.19
C TYR A 115 6.36 -4.89 -13.80
N ASN A 116 5.54 -5.07 -14.85
CA ASN A 116 5.39 -6.37 -15.49
C ASN A 116 6.62 -6.72 -16.35
N GLN A 117 7.20 -5.76 -17.08
CA GLN A 117 8.46 -5.99 -17.82
C GLN A 117 9.61 -6.37 -16.88
N VAL A 118 9.77 -5.64 -15.77
CA VAL A 118 10.82 -5.93 -14.78
C VAL A 118 10.54 -7.25 -14.07
N GLY A 119 9.29 -7.54 -13.70
CA GLY A 119 8.90 -8.81 -13.09
C GLY A 119 9.20 -10.02 -13.99
N ALA A 120 8.88 -9.92 -15.28
CA ALA A 120 9.20 -10.94 -16.28
C ALA A 120 10.73 -11.13 -16.40
N PHE A 121 11.50 -10.04 -16.50
CA PHE A 121 12.96 -10.08 -16.56
C PHE A 121 13.59 -10.76 -15.34
N LEU A 122 13.14 -10.41 -14.12
CA LEU A 122 13.70 -10.96 -12.88
C LEU A 122 13.33 -12.43 -12.65
N SER A 123 12.14 -12.85 -13.09
CA SER A 123 11.69 -14.24 -12.96
C SER A 123 12.21 -15.16 -14.07
N GLY A 124 12.81 -14.61 -15.13
CA GLY A 124 13.22 -15.36 -16.31
C GLY A 124 12.04 -15.89 -17.13
N THR A 125 10.86 -15.27 -17.00
CA THR A 125 9.65 -15.63 -17.74
C THR A 125 9.45 -14.73 -18.96
N GLU A 126 8.67 -15.21 -19.94
CA GLU A 126 8.30 -14.37 -21.09
C GLU A 126 7.35 -13.25 -20.63
N TYR A 127 7.60 -12.03 -21.13
CA TYR A 127 6.63 -10.95 -20.98
C TYR A 127 5.42 -11.22 -21.88
N GLU A 128 4.20 -11.11 -21.34
CA GLU A 128 2.97 -11.52 -22.04
C GLU A 128 2.76 -10.82 -23.39
N ASN A 129 3.34 -9.62 -23.59
CA ASN A 129 3.31 -8.93 -24.87
C ASN A 129 4.46 -9.40 -25.78
N ARG A 130 4.24 -10.51 -26.47
CA ARG A 130 5.22 -11.17 -27.37
C ARG A 130 5.75 -10.29 -28.50
N ASP A 131 5.07 -9.22 -28.84
CA ASP A 131 5.50 -8.27 -29.89
C ASP A 131 6.52 -7.24 -29.36
N GLN A 132 6.77 -7.18 -28.06
CA GLN A 132 7.77 -6.29 -27.46
C GLN A 132 9.10 -7.01 -27.24
N LYS A 133 10.19 -6.27 -27.50
CA LYS A 133 11.54 -6.73 -27.17
C LYS A 133 11.70 -6.88 -25.66
N THR A 134 12.48 -7.87 -25.26
CA THR A 134 12.83 -8.04 -23.85
C THR A 134 13.73 -6.90 -23.37
N ILE A 135 13.79 -6.66 -22.04
CA ILE A 135 14.71 -5.68 -21.44
C ILE A 135 16.17 -5.99 -21.87
N GLY A 136 16.54 -7.27 -21.97
CA GLY A 136 17.88 -7.68 -22.39
C GLY A 136 18.25 -7.27 -23.82
N GLU A 137 17.27 -7.23 -24.72
CA GLU A 137 17.46 -6.85 -26.12
C GLU A 137 17.40 -5.34 -26.32
N GLU A 138 16.48 -4.66 -25.64
CA GLU A 138 16.25 -3.21 -25.81
C GLU A 138 17.19 -2.36 -24.97
N TYR A 139 17.51 -2.81 -23.75
CA TYR A 139 18.31 -2.07 -22.77
C TYR A 139 19.41 -2.94 -22.13
N PRO A 140 20.36 -3.51 -22.91
CA PRO A 140 21.38 -4.41 -22.38
C PRO A 140 22.22 -3.78 -21.26
N ASN A 141 22.47 -2.47 -21.33
CA ASN A 141 23.22 -1.72 -20.31
C ASN A 141 22.47 -1.55 -18.98
N LEU A 142 21.17 -1.87 -18.92
CA LEU A 142 20.36 -1.79 -17.71
C LEU A 142 20.22 -3.14 -17.00
N CYS A 143 20.59 -4.25 -17.65
CA CYS A 143 20.48 -5.59 -17.08
C CYS A 143 21.27 -5.73 -15.77
N GLU A 144 22.56 -5.38 -15.77
CA GLU A 144 23.40 -5.45 -14.56
C GLU A 144 22.87 -4.52 -13.45
N PRO A 145 22.58 -3.23 -13.69
CA PRO A 145 21.96 -2.37 -12.67
C PRO A 145 20.62 -2.89 -12.14
N LEU A 146 19.79 -3.53 -12.97
CA LEU A 146 18.53 -4.14 -12.53
C LEU A 146 18.75 -5.35 -11.62
N LEU A 147 19.71 -6.20 -11.95
CA LEU A 147 20.10 -7.32 -11.08
C LEU A 147 20.69 -6.81 -9.76
N ASP A 148 21.51 -5.75 -9.80
CA ASP A 148 22.03 -5.11 -8.59
C ASP A 148 20.90 -4.50 -7.73
N LEU A 149 19.89 -3.86 -8.36
CA LEU A 149 18.70 -3.38 -7.65
C LEU A 149 17.90 -4.52 -7.01
N TYR A 150 17.80 -5.66 -7.69
CA TYR A 150 17.10 -6.84 -7.18
C TYR A 150 17.82 -7.45 -5.97
N GLU A 151 19.15 -7.57 -6.00
CA GLU A 151 19.91 -8.02 -4.84
C GLU A 151 19.82 -7.03 -3.66
N VAL A 152 19.82 -5.72 -3.95
CA VAL A 152 19.57 -4.69 -2.92
C VAL A 152 18.19 -4.89 -2.29
N TYR A 153 17.16 -5.09 -3.09
CA TYR A 153 15.80 -5.37 -2.63
C TYR A 153 15.78 -6.59 -1.70
N GLN A 154 16.37 -7.72 -2.12
CA GLN A 154 16.39 -8.95 -1.31
C GLN A 154 17.02 -8.69 0.07
N LYS A 155 18.13 -7.93 0.12
CA LYS A 155 18.79 -7.59 1.38
C LYS A 155 18.02 -6.58 2.24
N LEU A 156 17.36 -5.59 1.63
CA LEU A 156 16.48 -4.67 2.36
C LEU A 156 15.27 -5.42 2.95
N PHE A 157 14.69 -6.33 2.17
CA PHE A 157 13.55 -7.15 2.58
C PHE A 157 13.90 -8.12 3.72
N GLU A 158 15.05 -8.80 3.64
CA GLU A 158 15.59 -9.59 4.76
C GLU A 158 15.72 -8.73 6.04
N ALA A 159 16.32 -7.55 5.93
CA ALA A 159 16.48 -6.63 7.05
C ALA A 159 15.14 -6.06 7.58
N ARG A 160 14.11 -5.95 6.72
CA ARG A 160 12.74 -5.57 7.10
C ARG A 160 12.08 -6.67 7.94
N ARG A 161 12.21 -7.94 7.54
CA ARG A 161 11.72 -9.09 8.31
C ARG A 161 12.41 -9.20 9.67
N GLU A 162 13.73 -9.10 9.72
CA GLU A 162 14.48 -9.12 10.99
C GLU A 162 14.07 -8.00 11.97
N ARG A 163 13.65 -6.85 11.42
CA ARG A 163 13.17 -5.70 12.19
C ARG A 163 11.77 -5.91 12.76
N GLY A 164 10.97 -6.83 12.21
CA GLY A 164 9.61 -7.10 12.65
C GLY A 164 8.54 -6.25 11.98
N ALA A 165 8.79 -5.73 10.78
CA ALA A 165 7.77 -4.98 10.05
C ALA A 165 6.61 -5.91 9.68
N LEU A 166 5.39 -5.39 9.78
CA LEU A 166 4.21 -6.13 9.40
C LEU A 166 4.10 -6.14 7.88
N GLU A 167 3.78 -7.31 7.34
CA GLU A 167 3.48 -7.52 5.93
C GLU A 167 2.08 -8.07 5.81
N PHE A 168 1.28 -7.40 4.99
CA PHE A 168 -0.09 -7.77 4.71
C PHE A 168 -0.24 -7.85 3.20
N SER A 169 -0.69 -9.00 2.71
CA SER A 169 -1.12 -9.13 1.32
C SER A 169 -2.60 -8.76 1.23
N THR A 170 -2.90 -7.81 0.36
CA THR A 170 -4.26 -7.57 -0.12
C THR A 170 -4.23 -7.75 -1.63
N THR A 171 -5.30 -8.33 -2.18
CA THR A 171 -5.47 -8.46 -3.63
C THR A 171 -6.44 -7.37 -4.06
N GLU A 172 -5.91 -6.39 -4.78
CA GLU A 172 -6.71 -5.33 -5.38
C GLU A 172 -7.32 -5.79 -6.71
N THR A 173 -8.28 -5.04 -7.23
CA THR A 173 -8.94 -5.30 -8.52
C THR A 173 -8.61 -4.21 -9.52
N GLU A 174 -8.24 -4.60 -10.74
CA GLU A 174 -8.13 -3.71 -11.89
C GLU A 174 -9.35 -3.89 -12.79
N PHE A 175 -9.88 -2.77 -13.27
CA PHE A 175 -11.00 -2.74 -14.21
C PHE A 175 -10.45 -2.58 -15.61
N LYS A 176 -10.78 -3.50 -16.51
CA LYS A 176 -10.51 -3.37 -17.95
C LYS A 176 -11.71 -2.74 -18.62
N PHE A 177 -11.47 -1.78 -19.49
CA PHE A 177 -12.53 -1.05 -20.18
C PHE A 177 -12.38 -1.19 -21.70
N ASP A 178 -13.52 -1.26 -22.37
CA ASP A 178 -13.58 -1.25 -23.83
C ASP A 178 -13.36 0.16 -24.42
N PHE A 179 -13.36 0.27 -25.75
CA PHE A 179 -13.19 1.55 -26.44
C PHE A 179 -14.31 2.56 -26.20
N ASP A 180 -15.50 2.07 -25.82
CA ASP A 180 -16.67 2.90 -25.52
C ASP A 180 -16.70 3.34 -24.04
N GLY A 181 -15.74 2.86 -23.23
CA GLY A 181 -15.59 3.18 -21.81
C GLY A 181 -16.47 2.34 -20.88
N HIS A 182 -17.02 1.21 -21.34
CA HIS A 182 -17.70 0.24 -20.48
C HIS A 182 -16.71 -0.73 -19.85
N ILE A 183 -17.06 -1.28 -18.69
CA ILE A 183 -16.25 -2.30 -18.02
C ILE A 183 -16.37 -3.61 -18.81
N GLU A 184 -15.26 -4.04 -19.41
CA GLU A 184 -15.12 -5.31 -20.11
C GLU A 184 -14.86 -6.45 -19.13
N ASP A 185 -13.99 -6.23 -18.14
CA ASP A 185 -13.55 -7.26 -17.19
C ASP A 185 -13.07 -6.65 -15.87
N VAL A 186 -13.08 -7.47 -14.81
CA VAL A 186 -12.53 -7.13 -13.49
C VAL A 186 -11.55 -8.22 -13.09
N VAL A 187 -10.26 -7.88 -13.05
CA VAL A 187 -9.19 -8.84 -12.80
C VAL A 187 -8.46 -8.54 -11.48
N PRO A 188 -8.03 -9.57 -10.74
CA PRO A 188 -7.17 -9.36 -9.58
C PRO A 188 -5.79 -8.87 -10.01
N VAL A 189 -5.25 -7.89 -9.28
CA VAL A 189 -3.89 -7.40 -9.47
C VAL A 189 -2.93 -8.16 -8.58
N TYR A 190 -1.95 -8.82 -9.19
CA TYR A 190 -0.92 -9.55 -8.48
C TYR A 190 0.35 -8.72 -8.31
N ARG A 191 0.73 -8.51 -7.06
CA ARG A 191 1.95 -7.82 -6.69
C ARG A 191 3.17 -8.73 -6.90
N ASN A 192 3.96 -8.45 -7.93
CA ASN A 192 5.22 -9.15 -8.24
C ASN A 192 6.44 -8.52 -7.53
N ASP A 193 7.63 -9.11 -7.72
CA ASP A 193 8.87 -8.64 -7.09
C ASP A 193 9.34 -7.26 -7.56
N ALA A 194 8.97 -6.80 -8.76
CA ALA A 194 9.30 -5.45 -9.22
C ALA A 194 8.60 -4.39 -8.37
N HIS A 195 7.33 -4.61 -8.00
CA HIS A 195 6.59 -3.74 -7.08
C HIS A 195 7.27 -3.68 -5.70
N LYS A 196 7.66 -4.85 -5.17
CA LYS A 196 8.33 -4.96 -3.87
C LYS A 196 9.72 -4.30 -3.89
N LEU A 197 10.45 -4.44 -4.99
CA LEU A 197 11.75 -3.82 -5.19
C LEU A 197 11.65 -2.30 -5.09
N VAL A 198 10.74 -1.69 -5.85
CA VAL A 198 10.55 -0.23 -5.81
C VAL A 198 10.11 0.21 -4.42
N GLU A 199 9.15 -0.50 -3.80
CA GLU A 199 8.70 -0.19 -2.43
C GLU A 199 9.86 -0.16 -1.43
N GLU A 200 10.67 -1.22 -1.33
CA GLU A 200 11.77 -1.29 -0.36
C GLU A 200 12.82 -0.19 -0.57
N ILE A 201 13.11 0.14 -1.83
CA ILE A 201 14.05 1.21 -2.17
C ILE A 201 13.49 2.58 -1.75
N MET A 202 12.19 2.83 -1.99
CA MET A 202 11.54 4.06 -1.55
C MET A 202 11.47 4.16 -0.02
N LEU A 203 11.17 3.06 0.67
CA LEU A 203 11.21 2.99 2.15
C LEU A 203 12.59 3.37 2.69
N ALA A 204 13.66 2.88 2.07
CA ALA A 204 15.02 3.22 2.47
C ALA A 204 15.33 4.72 2.31
N ALA A 205 14.92 5.34 1.19
CA ALA A 205 15.08 6.78 0.96
C ALA A 205 14.26 7.62 1.94
N ASN A 206 13.01 7.23 2.19
CA ASN A 206 12.09 7.85 3.15
C ASN A 206 12.66 7.86 4.58
N VAL A 207 13.24 6.74 5.03
CA VAL A 207 13.91 6.66 6.34
C VAL A 207 15.15 7.56 6.38
N CYS A 208 15.92 7.64 5.30
CA CYS A 208 17.08 8.56 5.24
C CYS A 208 16.64 10.02 5.33
N ALA A 209 15.54 10.39 4.66
CA ALA A 209 14.95 11.73 4.73
C ALA A 209 14.52 12.07 6.16
N ALA A 210 13.80 11.16 6.82
CA ALA A 210 13.35 11.32 8.19
C ALA A 210 14.52 11.52 9.17
N LYS A 211 15.57 10.69 9.07
CA LYS A 211 16.80 10.81 9.89
C LYS A 211 17.54 12.13 9.69
N VAL A 212 17.54 12.67 8.47
CA VAL A 212 18.17 13.97 8.19
C VAL A 212 17.40 15.10 8.86
N ILE A 213 16.07 15.08 8.76
CA ILE A 213 15.21 16.07 9.39
C ILE A 213 15.36 16.03 10.91
N GLU A 214 15.25 14.84 11.49
CA GLU A 214 15.38 14.60 12.93
C GLU A 214 16.74 15.07 13.46
N LYS A 215 17.84 14.69 12.78
CA LYS A 215 19.21 15.07 13.18
C LYS A 215 19.45 16.57 13.25
N HIS A 216 18.78 17.36 12.40
CA HIS A 216 18.92 18.82 12.38
C HIS A 216 17.81 19.53 13.16
N GLU A 217 16.92 18.78 13.81
CA GLU A 217 15.83 19.31 14.64
C GLU A 217 14.98 20.36 13.90
N ILE A 218 14.74 20.14 12.60
CA ILE A 218 13.92 21.05 11.80
C ILE A 218 12.47 20.59 11.82
N PRO A 219 11.50 21.48 12.12
CA PRO A 219 10.09 21.15 12.00
C PRO A 219 9.76 20.69 10.57
N SER A 220 9.14 19.53 10.45
CA SER A 220 8.74 18.94 9.17
C SER A 220 7.64 17.92 9.44
N PHE A 221 7.22 17.18 8.41
CA PHE A 221 6.25 16.11 8.56
C PHE A 221 6.92 14.75 8.78
N TYR A 222 6.32 13.98 9.66
CA TYR A 222 6.55 12.56 9.84
C TYR A 222 5.27 11.81 9.44
N ARG A 223 5.44 10.61 8.90
CA ARG A 223 4.34 9.68 8.65
C ARG A 223 4.30 8.72 9.83
N ASN A 224 3.48 9.05 10.82
CA ASN A 224 3.37 8.27 12.04
C ASN A 224 2.33 7.17 11.90
N HIS A 225 2.60 6.04 12.53
CA HIS A 225 1.65 4.95 12.72
C HIS A 225 1.86 4.44 14.14
N GLU A 226 0.95 4.81 15.04
CA GLU A 226 1.02 4.43 16.45
C GLU A 226 0.57 2.97 16.65
N PRO A 227 0.97 2.29 17.73
CA PRO A 227 0.43 0.98 18.08
C PRO A 227 -1.10 1.02 18.23
N PRO A 228 -1.78 -0.16 18.23
CA PRO A 228 -3.18 -0.25 18.62
C PRO A 228 -3.43 0.40 19.98
N VAL A 229 -4.53 1.16 20.09
CA VAL A 229 -4.99 1.68 21.38
C VAL A 229 -5.44 0.54 22.30
N ALA A 230 -5.36 0.74 23.62
CA ALA A 230 -5.60 -0.30 24.62
C ALA A 230 -6.92 -1.06 24.40
N ASP A 231 -8.04 -0.36 24.24
CA ASP A 231 -9.36 -0.98 24.02
C ASP A 231 -9.40 -1.88 22.77
N ARG A 232 -8.73 -1.48 21.68
CA ARG A 232 -8.65 -2.29 20.46
C ARG A 232 -7.77 -3.51 20.64
N LEU A 233 -6.69 -3.38 21.42
CA LEU A 233 -5.82 -4.50 21.75
C LEU A 233 -6.55 -5.52 22.63
N GLU A 234 -7.28 -5.06 23.65
CA GLU A 234 -8.10 -5.93 24.51
C GLU A 234 -9.18 -6.67 23.70
N SER A 235 -9.89 -5.95 22.82
CA SER A 235 -10.86 -6.55 21.90
C SER A 235 -10.21 -7.59 20.99
N LEU A 236 -9.02 -7.29 20.42
CA LEU A 236 -8.28 -8.24 19.59
C LEU A 236 -7.95 -9.51 20.39
N VAL A 237 -7.35 -9.36 21.58
CA VAL A 237 -6.96 -10.51 22.42
C VAL A 237 -8.17 -11.37 22.77
N SER A 238 -9.30 -10.75 23.12
CA SER A 238 -10.56 -11.46 23.39
C SER A 238 -11.04 -12.26 22.18
N SER A 239 -11.07 -11.64 20.99
CA SER A 239 -11.44 -12.33 19.76
C SER A 239 -10.48 -13.48 19.44
N LEU A 240 -9.18 -13.28 19.53
CA LEU A 240 -8.18 -14.33 19.27
C LEU A 240 -8.36 -15.53 20.21
N GLN A 241 -8.63 -15.29 21.50
CA GLN A 241 -8.90 -16.34 22.48
C GLN A 241 -10.17 -17.14 22.15
N ALA A 242 -11.20 -16.48 21.62
CA ALA A 242 -12.43 -17.14 21.16
C ALA A 242 -12.18 -18.10 19.97
N PHE A 243 -11.14 -17.84 19.17
CA PHE A 243 -10.64 -18.76 18.14
C PHE A 243 -9.67 -19.84 18.68
N GLY A 244 -9.52 -19.92 20.00
CA GLY A 244 -8.62 -20.87 20.67
C GLY A 244 -7.14 -20.54 20.50
N VAL A 245 -6.81 -19.28 20.16
CA VAL A 245 -5.43 -18.81 20.01
C VAL A 245 -5.13 -17.79 21.09
N LYS A 246 -4.11 -18.06 21.91
CA LYS A 246 -3.66 -17.10 22.93
C LYS A 246 -2.42 -16.37 22.40
N PRO A 247 -2.53 -15.10 21.98
CA PRO A 247 -1.35 -14.34 21.57
C PRO A 247 -0.45 -14.08 22.78
N SER A 248 0.87 -14.12 22.55
CA SER A 248 1.87 -13.75 23.54
C SER A 248 2.16 -12.24 23.51
N PHE A 249 1.12 -11.42 23.41
CA PHE A 249 1.27 -9.96 23.42
C PHE A 249 1.53 -9.48 24.84
N SER A 250 2.53 -8.60 25.00
CA SER A 250 2.72 -7.85 26.24
C SER A 250 1.66 -6.75 26.38
N ASN A 251 1.64 -6.04 27.51
CA ASN A 251 0.76 -4.86 27.67
C ASN A 251 1.14 -3.70 26.73
N ALA A 252 2.35 -3.71 26.18
CA ALA A 252 2.85 -2.74 25.21
C ALA A 252 3.53 -3.51 24.06
N PRO A 253 2.74 -4.17 23.20
CA PRO A 253 3.28 -5.10 22.22
C PRO A 253 4.10 -4.37 21.16
N GLU A 254 5.20 -4.98 20.74
CA GLU A 254 6.05 -4.49 19.66
C GLU A 254 5.60 -5.06 18.30
N PRO A 255 5.99 -4.45 17.17
CA PRO A 255 5.69 -5.00 15.84
C PRO A 255 6.13 -6.46 15.65
N LYS A 256 7.25 -6.86 16.28
CA LYS A 256 7.74 -8.25 16.27
C LYS A 256 6.78 -9.24 16.91
N ASP A 257 6.05 -8.83 17.95
CA ASP A 257 5.07 -9.70 18.60
C ASP A 257 3.91 -10.02 17.64
N PHE A 258 3.44 -9.00 16.92
CA PHE A 258 2.41 -9.12 15.88
C PHE A 258 2.91 -9.97 14.70
N MET A 259 4.13 -9.73 14.22
CA MET A 259 4.72 -10.53 13.14
C MET A 259 4.85 -12.01 13.54
N HIS A 260 5.37 -12.29 14.75
CA HIS A 260 5.50 -13.66 15.22
C HIS A 260 4.14 -14.36 15.34
N PHE A 261 3.12 -13.63 15.81
CA PHE A 261 1.76 -14.12 15.83
C PHE A 261 1.25 -14.44 14.42
N LEU A 262 1.49 -13.57 13.42
CA LEU A 262 1.12 -13.82 12.04
C LEU A 262 1.75 -15.10 11.48
N GLU A 263 3.04 -15.30 11.71
CA GLU A 263 3.77 -16.51 11.29
C GLU A 263 3.20 -17.78 11.94
N GLN A 264 2.78 -17.71 13.21
CA GLN A 264 2.15 -18.83 13.91
C GLN A 264 0.77 -19.21 13.34
N VAL A 265 0.00 -18.23 12.86
CA VAL A 265 -1.36 -18.45 12.37
C VAL A 265 -1.47 -18.68 10.87
N GLU A 266 -0.40 -18.42 10.11
CA GLU A 266 -0.38 -18.51 8.65
C GLU A 266 -0.83 -19.88 8.13
N ALA A 267 -0.34 -20.98 8.72
CA ALA A 267 -0.68 -22.34 8.30
C ALA A 267 -2.05 -22.83 8.81
N ARG A 268 -2.76 -22.04 9.62
CA ARG A 268 -4.06 -22.45 10.17
C ARG A 268 -5.17 -22.29 9.13
N PRO A 269 -6.20 -23.17 9.12
CA PRO A 269 -7.36 -23.01 8.25
C PRO A 269 -8.10 -21.67 8.42
N ASP A 270 -8.05 -21.09 9.62
CA ASP A 270 -8.64 -19.80 9.99
C ASP A 270 -7.62 -18.65 10.00
N GLY A 271 -6.38 -18.85 9.54
CA GLY A 271 -5.28 -17.88 9.61
C GLY A 271 -5.59 -16.52 8.99
N HIS A 272 -6.25 -16.51 7.82
CA HIS A 272 -6.66 -15.29 7.12
C HIS A 272 -7.70 -14.46 7.91
N ILE A 273 -8.54 -15.10 8.73
CA ILE A 273 -9.50 -14.41 9.62
C ILE A 273 -8.73 -13.70 10.74
N LEU A 274 -7.78 -14.41 11.35
CA LEU A 274 -6.96 -13.89 12.44
C LEU A 274 -6.09 -12.72 11.95
N GLN A 275 -5.53 -12.83 10.74
CA GLN A 275 -4.86 -11.72 10.04
C GLN A 275 -5.78 -10.51 9.86
N THR A 276 -7.03 -10.73 9.43
CA THR A 276 -8.00 -9.65 9.22
C THR A 276 -8.40 -8.97 10.53
N LEU A 277 -8.62 -9.72 11.61
CA LEU A 277 -8.92 -9.15 12.93
C LEU A 277 -7.75 -8.30 13.44
N MET A 278 -6.52 -8.79 13.26
CA MET A 278 -5.32 -8.07 13.64
C MET A 278 -5.12 -6.78 12.82
N LEU A 279 -5.38 -6.83 11.51
CA LEU A 279 -5.36 -5.64 10.64
C LEU A 279 -6.35 -4.56 11.13
N ARG A 280 -7.56 -4.96 11.48
CA ARG A 280 -8.62 -4.05 11.94
C ARG A 280 -8.33 -3.43 13.31
N SER A 281 -7.49 -4.05 14.14
CA SER A 281 -7.11 -3.47 15.43
C SER A 281 -6.05 -2.37 15.30
N LEU A 282 -5.29 -2.33 14.20
CA LEU A 282 -4.23 -1.34 14.00
C LEU A 282 -4.79 0.09 13.90
N SER A 283 -3.95 1.04 14.28
CA SER A 283 -4.24 2.47 14.14
C SER A 283 -4.05 2.89 12.67
N GLN A 284 -4.72 3.95 12.23
CA GLN A 284 -4.45 4.52 10.91
C GLN A 284 -3.17 5.37 10.96
N ALA A 285 -2.37 5.31 9.91
CA ALA A 285 -1.22 6.19 9.76
C ALA A 285 -1.67 7.62 9.40
N LYS A 286 -0.96 8.63 9.91
CA LYS A 286 -1.28 10.06 9.75
C LYS A 286 -0.02 10.91 9.61
N TYR A 287 -0.17 12.10 9.04
CA TYR A 287 0.89 13.11 9.02
C TYR A 287 0.84 13.94 10.30
N GLU A 288 1.98 14.08 10.97
CA GLU A 288 2.16 14.91 12.16
C GLU A 288 3.54 15.59 12.14
N THR A 289 3.73 16.62 12.96
CA THR A 289 4.99 17.37 13.07
C THR A 289 5.96 16.76 14.10
N GLU A 290 5.42 16.02 15.06
CA GLU A 290 6.19 15.26 16.06
C GLU A 290 6.49 13.85 15.53
N CYS A 291 7.72 13.37 15.73
CA CYS A 291 8.10 12.01 15.33
C CYS A 291 7.66 11.00 16.41
N LYS A 292 6.69 10.14 16.09
CA LYS A 292 6.20 9.07 16.99
C LYS A 292 6.56 7.67 16.51
N GLY A 293 7.22 7.58 15.35
CA GLY A 293 7.57 6.32 14.69
C GLY A 293 6.42 5.71 13.90
N HIS A 294 6.72 4.57 13.27
CA HIS A 294 5.81 3.87 12.37
C HIS A 294 5.74 2.37 12.71
N PHE A 295 4.77 2.01 13.54
CA PHE A 295 4.53 0.67 14.09
C PHE A 295 4.51 -0.40 13.01
N GLY A 296 3.65 -0.27 12.00
CA GLY A 296 3.51 -1.27 10.94
C GLY A 296 4.77 -1.51 10.09
N LEU A 297 5.69 -0.54 10.01
CA LEU A 297 6.95 -0.69 9.27
C LEU A 297 8.15 -0.97 10.20
N ALA A 298 7.89 -1.02 11.50
CA ALA A 298 8.88 -1.12 12.57
C ALA A 298 10.01 -0.09 12.44
N TYR A 299 9.69 1.17 12.10
CA TYR A 299 10.66 2.27 12.03
C TYR A 299 10.47 3.24 13.20
N GLN A 300 11.58 3.68 13.81
CA GLN A 300 11.56 4.73 14.85
C GLN A 300 11.26 6.12 14.27
N THR A 301 11.68 6.37 13.03
CA THR A 301 11.45 7.61 12.31
C THR A 301 11.15 7.30 10.84
N TYR A 302 10.13 7.94 10.29
CA TYR A 302 9.68 7.71 8.93
C TYR A 302 8.93 8.95 8.40
N THR A 303 9.17 9.29 7.14
CA THR A 303 8.47 10.38 6.44
C THR A 303 8.29 10.02 4.98
N HIS A 304 7.32 10.64 4.32
CA HIS A 304 7.20 10.52 2.86
C HIS A 304 8.04 11.59 2.16
N PHE A 305 8.92 11.14 1.28
CA PHE A 305 9.84 11.96 0.49
C PHE A 305 9.75 11.66 -1.02
N THR A 306 9.33 10.46 -1.40
CA THR A 306 9.53 9.90 -2.73
C THR A 306 8.41 10.17 -3.73
N SER A 307 7.37 10.95 -3.39
CA SER A 307 6.27 11.24 -4.34
C SER A 307 5.71 12.67 -4.27
N PRO A 308 6.56 13.71 -4.44
CA PRO A 308 6.16 15.11 -4.35
C PRO A 308 5.25 15.59 -5.50
N ILE A 309 5.14 14.87 -6.62
CA ILE A 309 4.20 15.22 -7.69
C ILE A 309 2.75 15.02 -7.23
N ARG A 310 2.51 14.02 -6.37
CA ARG A 310 1.17 13.56 -5.98
C ARG A 310 0.85 13.68 -4.49
N ARG A 311 1.80 14.07 -3.64
CA ARG A 311 1.59 14.27 -2.20
C ARG A 311 2.19 15.59 -1.73
N TYR A 312 1.36 16.45 -1.15
CA TYR A 312 1.80 17.75 -0.62
C TYR A 312 2.77 17.61 0.57
N PRO A 313 2.66 16.60 1.47
CA PRO A 313 3.65 16.37 2.50
C PRO A 313 5.07 16.16 1.99
N ASP A 314 5.24 15.38 0.92
CA ASP A 314 6.54 15.16 0.27
C ASP A 314 7.11 16.47 -0.30
N LEU A 315 6.26 17.33 -0.87
CA LEU A 315 6.68 18.65 -1.35
C LEU A 315 7.20 19.54 -0.20
N VAL A 316 6.57 19.48 0.98
CA VAL A 316 7.06 20.16 2.19
C VAL A 316 8.40 19.56 2.64
N VAL A 317 8.52 18.24 2.69
CA VAL A 317 9.76 17.54 3.04
C VAL A 317 10.90 17.89 2.08
N HIS A 318 10.62 18.01 0.78
CA HIS A 318 11.58 18.46 -0.24
C HIS A 318 12.09 19.87 0.04
N ARG A 319 11.21 20.81 0.40
CA ARG A 319 11.61 22.18 0.78
C ARG A 319 12.52 22.17 2.01
N THR A 320 12.21 21.35 3.00
CA THR A 320 13.02 21.17 4.21
C THR A 320 14.41 20.61 3.88
N ILE A 321 14.48 19.51 3.12
CA ILE A 321 15.75 18.88 2.73
C ILE A 321 16.58 19.82 1.84
N ARG A 322 15.96 20.53 0.91
CA ARG A 322 16.65 21.54 0.10
C ARG A 322 17.24 22.66 0.96
N TYR A 323 16.48 23.18 1.93
CA TYR A 323 17.00 24.15 2.88
C TYR A 323 18.22 23.61 3.62
N LEU A 324 18.16 22.36 4.09
CA LEU A 324 19.28 21.69 4.74
C LEU A 324 20.51 21.60 3.82
N ILE A 325 20.34 21.09 2.60
CA ILE A 325 21.42 20.98 1.60
C ILE A 325 22.11 22.33 1.39
N ARG A 326 21.34 23.42 1.27
CA ARG A 326 21.89 24.72 0.89
C ARG A 326 22.52 25.48 2.06
N ASN A 327 22.07 25.23 3.29
CA ASN A 327 22.40 26.05 4.45
C ASN A 327 23.22 25.36 5.53
N GLN A 328 23.09 24.05 5.69
CA GLN A 328 23.78 23.28 6.72
C GLN A 328 25.03 22.58 6.21
N LYS A 329 25.88 22.15 7.15
CA LYS A 329 27.04 21.28 6.88
C LYS A 329 26.75 19.89 7.43
N GLY A 330 27.22 18.86 6.73
CA GLY A 330 27.14 17.49 7.20
C GLY A 330 27.64 16.52 6.15
N ASN A 331 28.15 15.37 6.57
CA ASN A 331 28.56 14.29 5.66
C ASN A 331 27.39 13.68 4.86
N HIS A 332 26.15 14.01 5.23
CA HIS A 332 24.90 13.54 4.64
C HIS A 332 24.19 14.61 3.81
N LEU A 333 24.82 15.78 3.64
CA LEU A 333 24.31 16.88 2.83
C LEU A 333 25.42 17.34 1.90
N HIS A 334 25.15 17.40 0.61
CA HIS A 334 26.11 17.91 -0.36
C HIS A 334 25.51 19.07 -1.16
N ARG A 335 26.02 20.27 -0.88
CA ARG A 335 25.67 21.46 -1.64
C ARG A 335 26.52 21.54 -2.91
N VAL A 336 25.86 21.49 -4.06
CA VAL A 336 26.54 21.65 -5.36
C VAL A 336 27.24 23.02 -5.45
N LYS A 337 28.39 23.06 -6.13
CA LYS A 337 29.19 24.28 -6.29
C LYS A 337 28.35 25.35 -7.00
N GLY A 338 28.32 26.55 -6.44
CA GLY A 338 27.55 27.68 -6.99
C GLY A 338 26.11 27.79 -6.47
N ALA A 339 25.57 26.77 -5.78
CA ALA A 339 24.26 26.88 -5.16
C ALA A 339 24.27 27.89 -3.99
N LYS A 340 23.42 28.91 -4.09
CA LYS A 340 23.28 29.96 -3.07
C LYS A 340 22.52 29.43 -1.85
N LYS A 341 22.88 29.92 -0.66
CA LYS A 341 22.10 29.70 0.57
C LYS A 341 20.66 30.20 0.36
N LEU A 342 19.70 29.49 0.93
CA LEU A 342 18.30 29.91 0.96
C LEU A 342 18.05 30.78 2.19
N ARG A 343 17.08 31.68 2.12
CA ARG A 343 16.57 32.38 3.32
C ARG A 343 15.94 31.35 4.26
N LYS A 344 16.06 31.56 5.57
CA LYS A 344 15.36 30.73 6.56
C LYS A 344 13.84 30.81 6.30
N PRO A 345 13.16 29.69 6.01
CA PRO A 345 11.72 29.68 5.74
C PRO A 345 10.92 29.89 7.03
N GLU A 346 10.39 31.10 7.24
CA GLU A 346 9.61 31.45 8.45
C GLU A 346 8.45 30.48 8.72
N TRP A 347 7.81 29.95 7.66
CA TRP A 347 6.70 29.00 7.78
C TRP A 347 7.11 27.63 8.36
N ILE A 348 8.38 27.22 8.23
CA ILE A 348 8.90 26.01 8.87
C ILE A 348 9.25 26.28 10.33
N PHE A 349 9.89 27.42 10.60
CA PHE A 349 10.59 27.63 11.88
C PHE A 349 9.85 28.49 12.90
N GLU A 350 8.88 29.31 12.48
CA GLU A 350 8.27 30.33 13.34
C GLU A 350 6.75 30.14 13.52
N LYS A 351 6.12 29.28 12.71
CA LYS A 351 4.66 29.06 12.72
C LYS A 351 4.31 27.59 12.90
N GLN A 352 4.64 27.01 14.06
CA GLN A 352 4.38 25.60 14.35
C GLN A 352 2.91 25.20 14.14
N ASN A 353 1.97 26.04 14.57
CA ASN A 353 0.53 25.81 14.37
C ASN A 353 0.16 25.65 12.87
N VAL A 354 0.85 26.37 11.97
CA VAL A 354 0.57 26.27 10.53
C VAL A 354 1.02 24.92 9.98
N LEU A 355 2.16 24.38 10.42
CA LEU A 355 2.60 23.05 10.01
C LEU A 355 1.66 21.96 10.54
N GLU A 356 1.21 22.08 11.78
CA GLU A 356 0.23 21.15 12.38
C GLU A 356 -1.10 21.15 11.62
N ASP A 357 -1.61 22.34 11.27
CA ASP A 357 -2.82 22.47 10.45
C ASP A 357 -2.65 21.84 9.07
N VAL A 358 -1.49 22.04 8.42
CA VAL A 358 -1.19 21.43 7.12
C VAL A 358 -1.09 19.91 7.23
N ALA A 359 -0.48 19.38 8.29
CA ALA A 359 -0.36 17.94 8.51
C ALA A 359 -1.73 17.29 8.72
N LYS A 360 -2.59 17.94 9.51
CA LYS A 360 -3.99 17.54 9.70
C LYS A 360 -4.76 17.56 8.39
N HIS A 361 -4.72 18.67 7.65
CA HIS A 361 -5.37 18.82 6.34
C HIS A 361 -4.90 17.76 5.34
N SER A 362 -3.60 17.48 5.30
CA SER A 362 -3.04 16.46 4.40
C SER A 362 -3.55 15.05 4.73
N SER A 363 -3.71 14.73 6.02
CA SER A 363 -4.27 13.46 6.47
C SER A 363 -5.77 13.36 6.17
N GLU A 364 -6.51 14.47 6.24
CA GLU A 364 -7.93 14.53 5.86
C GLU A 364 -8.11 14.40 4.34
N CYS A 365 -7.24 15.02 3.54
CA CYS A 365 -7.26 14.89 2.09
C CYS A 365 -6.97 13.46 1.61
N GLU A 366 -6.03 12.76 2.27
CA GLU A 366 -5.75 11.34 2.01
C GLU A 366 -7.01 10.49 2.25
N ARG A 367 -7.66 10.63 3.42
CA ARG A 367 -8.90 9.89 3.72
C ARG A 367 -10.02 10.22 2.74
N ARG A 368 -10.20 11.51 2.42
CA ARG A 368 -11.20 11.97 1.44
C ARG A 368 -10.97 11.36 0.07
N ALA A 369 -9.71 11.22 -0.35
CA ALA A 369 -9.35 10.60 -1.62
C ALA A 369 -9.69 9.09 -1.60
N ASP A 370 -9.30 8.38 -0.54
CA ASP A 370 -9.57 6.95 -0.37
C ASP A 370 -11.07 6.64 -0.31
N ASP A 371 -11.86 7.45 0.41
CA ASP A 371 -13.30 7.29 0.51
C ASP A 371 -13.98 7.50 -0.86
N ALA A 372 -13.56 8.55 -1.60
CA ALA A 372 -14.10 8.83 -2.92
C ALA A 372 -13.75 7.73 -3.95
N THR A 373 -12.52 7.23 -3.94
CA THR A 373 -12.12 6.16 -4.87
C THR A 373 -12.83 4.86 -4.53
N ARG A 374 -12.95 4.51 -3.24
CA ARG A 374 -13.73 3.35 -2.78
C ARG A 374 -15.19 3.42 -3.23
N ASP A 375 -15.80 4.60 -3.16
CA ASP A 375 -17.17 4.83 -3.59
C ASP A 375 -17.37 4.56 -5.09
N VAL A 376 -16.46 5.06 -5.93
CA VAL A 376 -16.49 4.82 -7.38
C VAL A 376 -16.21 3.36 -7.70
N VAL A 377 -15.23 2.74 -7.04
CA VAL A 377 -14.93 1.31 -7.21
C VAL A 377 -16.13 0.45 -6.82
N ALA A 378 -16.82 0.74 -5.72
CA ALA A 378 -18.03 0.02 -5.31
C ALA A 378 -19.15 0.15 -6.36
N TRP A 379 -19.33 1.36 -6.92
CA TRP A 379 -20.29 1.58 -7.99
C TRP A 379 -19.93 0.80 -9.27
N LEU A 380 -18.66 0.81 -9.68
CA LEU A 380 -18.18 0.07 -10.85
C LEU A 380 -18.32 -1.45 -10.67
N LYS A 381 -18.02 -1.99 -9.47
CA LYS A 381 -18.29 -3.40 -9.14
C LYS A 381 -19.77 -3.74 -9.30
N CYS A 382 -20.67 -2.87 -8.84
CA CYS A 382 -22.11 -3.07 -9.06
C CYS A 382 -22.48 -2.98 -10.55
N ALA A 383 -21.95 -2.02 -11.29
CA ALA A 383 -22.21 -1.86 -12.73
C ALA A 383 -21.80 -3.11 -13.52
N TYR A 384 -20.64 -3.68 -13.18
CA TYR A 384 -20.18 -4.96 -13.72
C TYR A 384 -21.13 -6.10 -13.34
N MET A 385 -21.39 -6.30 -12.05
CA MET A 385 -22.24 -7.41 -11.56
C MET A 385 -23.68 -7.36 -12.05
N LYS A 386 -24.19 -6.19 -12.45
CA LYS A 386 -25.52 -6.07 -13.06
C LYS A 386 -25.64 -6.86 -14.38
N GLN A 387 -24.54 -7.00 -15.11
CA GLN A 387 -24.48 -7.80 -16.34
C GLN A 387 -24.44 -9.32 -16.03
N HIS A 388 -24.11 -9.68 -14.79
CA HIS A 388 -24.00 -11.06 -14.30
C HIS A 388 -25.17 -11.45 -13.38
N LEU A 389 -26.34 -10.80 -13.50
CA LEU A 389 -27.51 -11.18 -12.71
C LEU A 389 -27.90 -12.64 -12.97
N GLY A 390 -28.06 -13.41 -11.90
CA GLY A 390 -28.42 -14.82 -11.93
C GLY A 390 -27.25 -15.78 -12.16
N SER A 391 -26.03 -15.29 -12.38
CA SER A 391 -24.83 -16.14 -12.47
C SER A 391 -24.50 -16.78 -11.12
N MET A 392 -23.75 -17.88 -11.18
CA MET A 392 -23.31 -18.64 -10.02
C MET A 392 -21.81 -18.47 -9.87
N HIS A 393 -21.36 -18.18 -8.64
CA HIS A 393 -19.93 -18.02 -8.36
C HIS A 393 -19.55 -18.78 -7.08
N ASP A 394 -18.30 -19.21 -7.03
CA ASP A 394 -17.69 -19.65 -5.78
C ASP A 394 -17.13 -18.42 -5.06
N GLY A 395 -17.44 -18.33 -3.77
CA GLY A 395 -16.99 -17.24 -2.93
C GLY A 395 -16.58 -17.70 -1.55
N GLN A 396 -16.07 -16.75 -0.78
CA GLN A 396 -15.64 -16.95 0.60
C GLN A 396 -16.34 -15.93 1.49
N ILE A 397 -16.83 -16.37 2.66
CA ILE A 397 -17.43 -15.45 3.62
C ILE A 397 -16.35 -14.47 4.12
N SER A 398 -16.45 -13.19 3.78
CA SER A 398 -15.50 -12.13 4.16
C SER A 398 -15.91 -11.38 5.43
N GLY A 399 -17.18 -11.49 5.83
CA GLY A 399 -17.70 -10.89 7.04
C GLY A 399 -18.99 -11.55 7.51
N VAL A 400 -19.21 -11.53 8.82
CA VAL A 400 -20.42 -12.06 9.44
C VAL A 400 -20.98 -10.99 10.37
N THR A 401 -22.27 -10.71 10.22
CA THR A 401 -23.02 -9.74 11.03
C THR A 401 -24.32 -10.36 11.52
N HIS A 402 -25.00 -9.71 12.46
CA HIS A 402 -26.29 -10.17 12.95
C HIS A 402 -27.40 -10.24 11.88
N PHE A 403 -27.26 -9.51 10.77
CA PHE A 403 -28.25 -9.47 9.69
C PHE A 403 -27.85 -10.26 8.44
N GLY A 404 -26.66 -10.88 8.41
CA GLY A 404 -26.25 -11.66 7.25
C GLY A 404 -24.75 -11.88 7.09
N LEU A 405 -24.38 -12.41 5.93
CA LEU A 405 -23.03 -12.81 5.54
C LEU A 405 -22.54 -11.94 4.39
N PHE A 406 -21.39 -11.29 4.54
CA PHE A 406 -20.66 -10.74 3.41
C PHE A 406 -19.84 -11.86 2.76
N VAL A 407 -19.93 -11.97 1.44
CA VAL A 407 -19.21 -12.97 0.65
C VAL A 407 -18.43 -12.26 -0.43
N THR A 408 -17.14 -12.58 -0.56
CA THR A 408 -16.29 -12.15 -1.67
C THR A 408 -16.29 -13.23 -2.75
N ILE A 409 -16.55 -12.87 -4.00
CA ILE A 409 -16.40 -13.77 -5.16
C ILE A 409 -14.91 -13.98 -5.44
N ASN A 410 -14.45 -15.23 -5.47
CA ASN A 410 -13.02 -15.55 -5.48
C ASN A 410 -12.27 -15.04 -6.73
N GLU A 411 -12.89 -15.14 -7.91
CA GLU A 411 -12.25 -14.79 -9.18
C GLU A 411 -12.32 -13.29 -9.50
N LEU A 412 -13.26 -12.56 -8.89
CA LEU A 412 -13.52 -11.14 -9.17
C LEU A 412 -13.11 -10.22 -8.02
N MET A 413 -12.91 -10.76 -6.81
CA MET A 413 -12.74 -10.00 -5.57
C MET A 413 -13.83 -8.93 -5.36
N ILE A 414 -15.08 -9.31 -5.67
CA ILE A 414 -16.29 -8.47 -5.50
C ILE A 414 -17.09 -8.98 -4.31
N ASP A 415 -17.42 -8.08 -3.39
CA ASP A 415 -18.23 -8.37 -2.21
C ASP A 415 -19.73 -8.21 -2.49
N GLY A 416 -20.53 -9.06 -1.86
CA GLY A 416 -21.99 -8.94 -1.78
C GLY A 416 -22.54 -9.54 -0.49
N LEU A 417 -23.82 -9.31 -0.23
CA LEU A 417 -24.49 -9.68 1.01
C LEU A 417 -25.47 -10.83 0.79
N ILE A 418 -25.37 -11.87 1.60
CA ILE A 418 -26.47 -12.82 1.83
C ILE A 418 -27.20 -12.37 3.10
N HIS A 419 -28.39 -11.83 2.94
CA HIS A 419 -29.23 -11.48 4.09
C HIS A 419 -29.65 -12.74 4.87
N ILE A 420 -29.76 -12.63 6.19
CA ILE A 420 -30.10 -13.74 7.10
C ILE A 420 -31.40 -14.45 6.72
N SER A 421 -32.38 -13.73 6.15
CA SER A 421 -33.65 -14.31 5.67
C SER A 421 -33.51 -15.26 4.50
N ASN A 422 -32.39 -15.19 3.78
CA ASN A 422 -32.10 -16.00 2.60
C ASN A 422 -31.25 -17.23 2.93
N LEU A 423 -30.82 -17.37 4.19
CA LEU A 423 -30.18 -18.59 4.68
C LEU A 423 -31.24 -19.70 4.83
N ASP A 424 -30.76 -20.94 5.03
CA ASP A 424 -31.66 -22.08 5.23
C ASP A 424 -32.63 -21.84 6.40
N HIS A 425 -33.78 -22.52 6.41
CA HIS A 425 -34.83 -22.32 7.42
C HIS A 425 -34.39 -22.71 8.83
N ASP A 426 -33.73 -21.79 9.52
CA ASP A 426 -33.30 -21.86 10.90
C ASP A 426 -33.41 -20.50 11.58
N TYR A 427 -33.29 -20.47 12.91
CA TYR A 427 -33.08 -19.25 13.67
C TYR A 427 -31.58 -19.11 13.92
N TYR A 428 -30.95 -18.07 13.37
CA TYR A 428 -29.52 -17.85 13.53
C TYR A 428 -29.23 -16.81 14.60
N THR A 429 -28.35 -17.17 15.53
CA THR A 429 -27.84 -16.28 16.57
C THR A 429 -26.43 -15.84 16.23
N TYR A 430 -26.15 -14.54 16.35
CA TYR A 430 -24.83 -13.98 16.10
C TYR A 430 -23.96 -14.07 17.36
N ASP A 431 -22.82 -14.73 17.23
CA ASP A 431 -21.76 -14.73 18.22
C ASP A 431 -20.76 -13.63 17.86
N GLU A 432 -20.83 -12.51 18.60
CA GLU A 432 -19.93 -11.36 18.44
C GLU A 432 -18.46 -11.72 18.70
N SER A 433 -18.20 -12.66 19.63
CA SER A 433 -16.84 -12.98 20.07
C SER A 433 -16.06 -13.75 18.99
N THR A 434 -16.73 -14.65 18.27
CA THR A 434 -16.13 -15.44 17.20
C THR A 434 -16.51 -14.96 15.80
N ALA A 435 -17.34 -13.93 15.69
CA ALA A 435 -17.92 -13.42 14.45
C ALA A 435 -18.56 -14.55 13.60
N ARG A 436 -19.54 -15.25 14.17
CA ARG A 436 -20.22 -16.40 13.54
C ARG A 436 -21.74 -16.30 13.65
N LEU A 437 -22.46 -16.86 12.68
CA LEU A 437 -23.90 -17.09 12.76
C LEU A 437 -24.16 -18.58 12.99
N VAL A 438 -24.85 -18.90 14.09
CA VAL A 438 -25.11 -20.27 14.53
C VAL A 438 -26.60 -20.55 14.48
N GLY A 439 -27.01 -21.54 13.69
CA GLY A 439 -28.39 -21.99 13.59
C GLY A 439 -28.81 -22.80 14.82
N GLU A 440 -29.87 -22.37 15.51
CA GLU A 440 -30.33 -23.00 16.76
C GLU A 440 -30.82 -24.44 16.57
N ARG A 441 -31.50 -24.72 15.45
CA ARG A 441 -32.10 -26.04 15.21
C ARG A 441 -31.17 -26.97 14.45
N SER A 442 -30.48 -26.45 13.45
CA SER A 442 -29.58 -27.23 12.60
C SER A 442 -28.20 -27.43 13.23
N GLY A 443 -27.79 -26.51 14.12
CA GLY A 443 -26.41 -26.41 14.58
C GLY A 443 -25.43 -25.98 13.48
N PHE A 444 -25.93 -25.54 12.32
CA PHE A 444 -25.09 -25.09 11.22
C PHE A 444 -24.42 -23.76 11.59
N VAL A 445 -23.14 -23.62 11.25
CA VAL A 445 -22.34 -22.44 11.59
C VAL A 445 -21.80 -21.84 10.32
N TYR A 446 -22.11 -20.56 10.09
CA TYR A 446 -21.41 -19.74 9.11
C TYR A 446 -20.35 -18.93 9.83
N LYS A 447 -19.10 -19.04 9.39
CA LYS A 447 -17.98 -18.23 9.88
C LYS A 447 -17.24 -17.58 8.71
N ILE A 448 -16.52 -16.50 9.02
CA ILE A 448 -15.57 -15.90 8.07
C ILE A 448 -14.66 -17.02 7.54
N GLY A 449 -14.30 -16.96 6.27
CA GLY A 449 -13.43 -17.91 5.62
C GLY A 449 -14.09 -19.17 5.06
N ASP A 450 -15.33 -19.46 5.45
CA ASP A 450 -16.02 -20.63 4.89
C ASP A 450 -16.26 -20.42 3.38
N PRO A 451 -15.99 -21.44 2.56
CA PRO A 451 -16.36 -21.42 1.16
C PRO A 451 -17.88 -21.53 1.03
N ILE A 452 -18.46 -20.70 0.19
CA ILE A 452 -19.89 -20.72 -0.10
C ILE A 452 -20.11 -20.44 -1.58
N ARG A 453 -20.95 -21.28 -2.20
CA ARG A 453 -21.38 -21.03 -3.57
C ARG A 453 -22.59 -20.13 -3.55
N ILE A 454 -22.58 -19.09 -4.36
CA ILE A 454 -23.61 -18.05 -4.37
C ILE A 454 -24.24 -17.89 -5.75
N LYS A 455 -25.43 -17.31 -5.77
CA LYS A 455 -26.10 -16.79 -6.96
C LYS A 455 -26.24 -15.28 -6.83
N VAL A 456 -25.90 -14.54 -7.87
CA VAL A 456 -26.15 -13.08 -7.94
C VAL A 456 -27.65 -12.87 -8.07
N ALA A 457 -28.28 -12.28 -7.05
CA ALA A 457 -29.73 -12.19 -6.97
C ALA A 457 -30.25 -10.81 -7.36
N GLN A 458 -29.63 -9.77 -6.82
CA GLN A 458 -30.00 -8.39 -7.09
C GLN A 458 -28.76 -7.50 -7.04
N VAL A 459 -28.79 -6.41 -7.80
CA VAL A 459 -27.76 -5.38 -7.81
C VAL A 459 -28.43 -4.01 -7.78
N SER A 460 -28.13 -3.23 -6.74
CA SER A 460 -28.56 -1.83 -6.59
C SER A 460 -27.38 -0.91 -6.87
N LEU A 461 -27.46 -0.16 -7.97
CA LEU A 461 -26.45 0.87 -8.30
C LEU A 461 -26.57 2.09 -7.38
N GLU A 462 -27.78 2.42 -6.95
CA GLU A 462 -28.07 3.55 -6.07
C GLU A 462 -27.48 3.32 -4.68
N ASP A 463 -27.72 2.13 -4.11
CA ASP A 463 -27.17 1.76 -2.80
C ASP A 463 -25.73 1.23 -2.87
N ARG A 464 -25.21 0.97 -4.07
CA ARG A 464 -23.92 0.29 -4.32
C ARG A 464 -23.84 -1.04 -3.58
N LYS A 465 -24.92 -1.82 -3.67
CA LYS A 465 -25.08 -3.12 -3.01
C LYS A 465 -25.34 -4.23 -4.02
N ILE A 466 -24.76 -5.39 -3.72
CA ILE A 466 -24.99 -6.63 -4.46
C ILE A 466 -25.55 -7.63 -3.46
N ASP A 467 -26.72 -8.17 -3.74
CA ASP A 467 -27.35 -9.21 -2.93
C ASP A 467 -27.14 -10.58 -3.56
N PHE A 468 -26.77 -11.52 -2.71
CA PHE A 468 -26.53 -12.90 -3.05
C PHE A 468 -27.59 -13.82 -2.41
N LEU A 469 -27.81 -14.95 -3.07
CA LEU A 469 -28.50 -16.09 -2.51
C LEU A 469 -27.52 -17.26 -2.36
N PRO A 470 -27.60 -18.05 -1.29
CA PRO A 470 -26.83 -19.27 -1.19
C PRO A 470 -27.29 -20.23 -2.30
N ALA A 471 -26.34 -20.75 -3.07
CA ALA A 471 -26.59 -21.83 -3.99
C ALA A 471 -26.80 -23.10 -3.16
N LYS A 472 -27.91 -23.84 -3.36
CA LYS A 472 -28.06 -25.16 -2.73
C LYS A 472 -26.91 -26.04 -3.19
N THR A 473 -25.97 -26.32 -2.30
CA THR A 473 -24.98 -27.38 -2.49
C THR A 473 -25.76 -28.69 -2.61
N GLN A 474 -25.56 -29.42 -3.71
CA GLN A 474 -25.86 -30.84 -3.71
C GLN A 474 -25.04 -31.46 -2.56
N GLN A 475 -25.76 -31.84 -1.51
CA GLN A 475 -25.33 -32.43 -0.26
C GLN A 475 -24.00 -33.21 -0.30
N SER A 476 -23.08 -32.90 0.63
CA SER A 476 -22.20 -33.91 1.23
C SER A 476 -22.70 -34.23 2.63
N SER A 477 -23.58 -35.23 2.71
CA SER A 477 -24.02 -35.88 3.93
C SER A 477 -22.87 -36.69 4.57
N SER A 478 -21.92 -36.02 5.23
CA SER A 478 -20.83 -36.69 5.95
C SER A 478 -20.79 -36.30 7.43
N SER A 479 -21.89 -36.48 8.17
CA SER A 479 -21.82 -36.52 9.65
C SER A 479 -22.99 -37.24 10.36
N ARG A 480 -23.78 -38.08 9.68
CA ARG A 480 -24.78 -38.95 10.35
C ARG A 480 -24.36 -40.43 10.34
N LYS A 481 -23.28 -40.77 11.08
CA LYS A 481 -23.11 -42.15 11.58
C LYS A 481 -23.96 -42.33 12.84
N LYS A 482 -25.17 -42.88 12.64
CA LYS A 482 -26.04 -43.42 13.70
C LYS A 482 -25.28 -44.50 14.49
N SER A 483 -25.02 -44.27 15.78
CA SER A 483 -24.63 -45.31 16.73
C SER A 483 -25.86 -46.15 17.11
N LYS A 484 -26.18 -47.17 16.31
CA LYS A 484 -27.05 -48.27 16.76
C LYS A 484 -26.24 -49.17 17.69
N LYS A 485 -26.26 -48.90 19.00
CA LYS A 485 -25.82 -49.86 20.03
C LYS A 485 -26.79 -51.04 20.04
N ARG A 486 -26.32 -52.19 19.55
CA ARG A 486 -26.97 -53.50 19.71
C ARG A 486 -26.86 -53.91 21.18
N LYS A 487 -28.01 -54.18 21.81
CA LYS A 487 -28.12 -55.03 23.00
C LYS A 487 -27.81 -56.48 22.60
N LYS A 488 -26.81 -57.09 23.22
CA LYS A 488 -26.89 -58.40 23.89
C LYS A 488 -25.62 -58.60 24.71
#